data_AF-A0A7J3JFP7-F1
#
_entry.id   AF-A0A7J3JFP7-F1
#
_cell.length_a   1.000
_cell.length_b   1.000
_cell.length_c   1.000
_cell.angle_alpha   90.00
_cell.angle_beta   90.00
_cell.angle_gamma   90.00
#
_symmetry.space_group_name_H-M   'P 1'
#
loop_
_entity.id
_entity.type
_entity.pdbx_description
1 polymer ?
#
loop_
_entity_poly.entity_id
_entity_poly.type
_entity_poly.pdbx_seq_one_letter_code
_entity_poly.pdbx_strand_id
1 'polypeptide(L)'
;MTCSLLFAIPTNAQSITKPSVPEFKLSYTNYVYDTPPATSQWSGEPIPNSSYHYDYREVYIKVRNQPNNGLVNDNSVNNGVREHLYYNVRVKNHFSNEWVELYGQSPVYASNGSIIIGTWYWGASDSEVTIIGSINLNGRTNIIHASRDVAVGDQVDFQVKALIGYQNFEQHTFFGEESAWSNTQTLTIDMSAQTTSSPSPSSSNSATEPTQSTMPSNPLVQTEGITSVPLSVFIAVIAILLAVIVLLLVFYRRKH
;
A
#
# COMPACT_ATOMS: atom_id res chain seq x y z
N MET A 1 4.27 -39.55 38.49
CA MET A 1 4.23 -38.08 38.66
C MET A 1 3.95 -37.47 37.29
N THR A 2 2.76 -36.93 37.09
CA THR A 2 2.31 -36.32 35.83
C THR A 2 2.37 -34.80 35.99
N CYS A 3 3.38 -34.16 35.39
CA CYS A 3 3.40 -32.70 35.26
C CYS A 3 2.32 -32.28 34.26
N SER A 4 1.24 -31.69 34.76
CA SER A 4 0.25 -31.02 33.92
C SER A 4 0.76 -29.61 33.63
N LEU A 5 1.11 -29.32 32.37
CA LEU A 5 1.37 -27.97 31.90
C LEU A 5 0.03 -27.21 31.84
N LEU A 6 -0.15 -26.23 32.74
CA LEU A 6 -1.24 -25.27 32.66
C LEU A 6 -0.82 -24.14 31.71
N PHE A 7 -1.35 -24.15 30.49
CA PHE A 7 -1.28 -22.98 29.62
C PHE A 7 -2.34 -21.98 30.09
N ALA A 8 -1.91 -20.91 30.74
CA ALA A 8 -2.76 -19.74 30.96
C ALA A 8 -2.97 -19.07 29.59
N ILE A 9 -4.15 -19.23 29.00
CA ILE A 9 -4.55 -18.43 27.85
C ILE A 9 -4.87 -17.04 28.41
N PRO A 10 -4.13 -15.98 28.04
CA PRO A 10 -4.44 -14.63 28.50
C PRO A 10 -5.85 -14.25 28.01
N THR A 11 -6.80 -14.12 28.92
CA THR A 11 -8.23 -13.96 28.62
C THR A 11 -8.64 -12.54 28.20
N ASN A 12 -7.70 -11.66 27.89
CA ASN A 12 -7.97 -10.27 27.49
C ASN A 12 -6.97 -9.74 26.44
N ALA A 13 -6.76 -10.49 25.36
CA ALA A 13 -6.19 -9.88 24.15
C ALA A 13 -7.31 -9.07 23.48
N GLN A 14 -7.36 -7.77 23.75
CA GLN A 14 -8.26 -6.87 23.04
C GLN A 14 -7.84 -6.86 21.56
N SER A 15 -8.76 -7.26 20.66
CA SER A 15 -8.47 -7.30 19.23
C SER A 15 -8.29 -5.88 18.68
N ILE A 16 -7.23 -5.67 17.92
CA ILE A 16 -7.03 -4.42 17.17
C ILE A 16 -8.23 -4.24 16.24
N THR A 17 -8.78 -3.02 16.17
CA THR A 17 -9.93 -2.75 15.29
C THR A 17 -9.46 -2.75 13.84
N LYS A 18 -10.16 -3.49 12.98
CA LYS A 18 -9.87 -3.51 11.55
C LYS A 18 -10.12 -2.14 10.91
N PRO A 19 -9.13 -1.52 10.24
CA PRO A 19 -9.36 -0.25 9.55
C PRO A 19 -10.33 -0.41 8.38
N SER A 20 -11.07 0.65 8.08
CA SER A 20 -11.92 0.72 6.90
C SER A 20 -11.10 0.97 5.62
N VAL A 21 -11.72 0.86 4.45
CA VAL A 21 -11.04 1.12 3.17
C VAL A 21 -10.79 2.62 3.02
N PRO A 22 -9.56 3.09 2.72
CA PRO A 22 -9.25 4.51 2.60
C PRO A 22 -9.96 5.20 1.44
N GLU A 23 -10.43 6.42 1.69
CA GLU A 23 -10.76 7.39 0.64
C GLU A 23 -9.52 8.24 0.35
N PHE A 24 -9.15 8.38 -0.91
CA PHE A 24 -8.00 9.19 -1.30
C PHE A 24 -8.28 10.02 -2.55
N LYS A 25 -7.41 10.98 -2.82
CA LYS A 25 -7.43 11.86 -4.00
C LYS A 25 -6.00 12.07 -4.47
N LEU A 26 -5.81 12.08 -5.79
CA LEU A 26 -4.52 12.36 -6.42
C LEU A 26 -4.41 13.85 -6.77
N SER A 27 -3.20 14.39 -6.71
CA SER A 27 -2.85 15.69 -7.28
C SER A 27 -1.51 15.56 -7.98
N TYR A 28 -1.36 16.21 -9.14
CA TYR A 28 -0.17 16.09 -9.98
C TYR A 28 0.42 17.48 -10.23
N THR A 29 1.73 17.59 -10.09
CA THR A 29 2.47 18.81 -10.41
C THR A 29 3.58 18.48 -11.39
N ASN A 30 3.63 19.25 -12.48
CA ASN A 30 4.66 19.16 -13.49
C ASN A 30 5.63 20.35 -13.37
N TYR A 31 6.93 20.06 -13.19
CA TYR A 31 7.99 21.05 -13.18
C TYR A 31 8.93 20.88 -14.38
N VAL A 32 8.44 20.43 -15.53
CA VAL A 32 9.27 20.30 -16.74
C VAL A 32 9.59 21.69 -17.33
N TYR A 33 10.88 22.03 -17.45
CA TYR A 33 11.32 23.25 -18.14
C TYR A 33 12.74 23.13 -18.69
N ASP A 34 13.01 23.88 -19.75
CA ASP A 34 14.36 24.07 -20.30
C ASP A 34 14.97 25.36 -19.78
N THR A 35 16.25 25.30 -19.40
CA THR A 35 17.03 26.51 -19.12
C THR A 35 17.76 26.95 -20.39
N PRO A 36 17.71 28.25 -20.75
CA PRO A 36 18.48 28.73 -21.89
C PRO A 36 19.99 28.57 -21.62
N PRO A 37 20.84 28.47 -22.66
CA PRO A 37 22.28 28.48 -22.47
C PRO A 37 22.73 29.72 -21.69
N ALA A 38 23.55 29.51 -20.67
CA ALA A 38 24.16 30.57 -19.90
C ALA A 38 25.18 31.36 -20.76
N THR A 39 25.30 32.65 -20.48
CA THR A 39 26.29 33.54 -21.11
C THR A 39 27.47 33.79 -20.19
N SER A 40 28.68 33.77 -20.72
CA SER A 40 29.90 34.11 -19.98
C SER A 40 29.89 35.60 -19.60
N GLN A 41 30.05 35.90 -18.31
CA GLN A 41 30.13 37.29 -17.81
C GLN A 41 31.36 38.06 -18.32
N TRP A 42 32.40 37.36 -18.80
CA TRP A 42 33.66 37.96 -19.23
C TRP A 42 33.74 38.21 -20.73
N SER A 43 33.11 37.34 -21.53
CA SER A 43 33.19 37.40 -23.00
C SER A 43 31.86 37.76 -23.66
N GLY A 44 30.72 37.68 -22.97
CA GLY A 44 29.39 37.82 -23.56
C GLY A 44 28.99 36.66 -24.49
N GLU A 45 29.85 35.65 -24.63
CA GLU A 45 29.61 34.48 -25.48
C GLU A 45 28.80 33.40 -24.73
N PRO A 46 27.94 32.64 -25.43
CA PRO A 46 27.27 31.48 -24.85
C PRO A 46 28.27 30.45 -24.33
N ILE A 47 28.02 29.90 -23.14
CA ILE A 47 28.80 28.78 -22.58
C ILE A 47 28.27 27.49 -23.23
N PRO A 48 29.10 26.73 -23.98
CA PRO A 48 28.65 25.49 -24.59
C PRO A 48 28.11 24.49 -23.55
N ASN A 49 27.00 23.83 -23.87
CA ASN A 49 26.36 22.80 -23.02
C ASN A 49 25.92 23.29 -21.63
N SER A 50 25.66 24.59 -21.47
CA SER A 50 25.16 25.17 -20.22
C SER A 50 23.64 25.15 -20.09
N SER A 51 22.93 24.85 -21.18
CA SER A 51 21.49 24.56 -21.12
C SER A 51 21.26 23.21 -20.45
N TYR A 52 20.27 23.15 -19.58
CA TYR A 52 19.83 21.92 -18.93
C TYR A 52 18.31 21.78 -19.03
N HIS A 53 17.86 20.56 -19.28
CA HIS A 53 16.46 20.16 -19.23
C HIS A 53 16.14 19.62 -17.84
N TYR A 54 15.28 20.32 -17.11
CA TYR A 54 14.78 19.87 -15.82
C TYR A 54 13.45 19.14 -16.03
N ASP A 55 13.45 17.83 -15.83
CA ASP A 55 12.24 17.01 -15.77
C ASP A 55 12.05 16.57 -14.32
N TYR A 56 11.07 17.16 -13.65
CA TYR A 56 10.62 16.76 -12.31
C TYR A 56 9.09 16.74 -12.28
N ARG A 57 8.53 15.57 -12.02
CA ARG A 57 7.08 15.31 -12.04
C ARG A 57 6.68 14.62 -10.75
N GLU A 58 5.67 15.17 -10.09
CA GLU A 58 5.34 14.84 -8.71
C GLU A 58 3.87 14.51 -8.56
N VAL A 59 3.58 13.39 -7.90
CA VAL A 59 2.21 13.01 -7.50
C VAL A 59 2.08 13.09 -6.00
N TYR A 60 1.05 13.82 -5.54
CA TYR A 60 0.62 13.86 -4.15
C TYR A 60 -0.61 12.99 -3.97
N ILE A 61 -0.58 12.14 -2.93
CA ILE A 61 -1.72 11.32 -2.54
C ILE A 61 -2.29 11.89 -1.24
N LYS A 62 -3.50 12.40 -1.29
CA LYS A 62 -4.23 12.93 -0.13
C LYS A 62 -5.22 11.88 0.34
N VAL A 63 -5.03 11.37 1.56
CA VAL A 63 -5.88 10.33 2.15
C VAL A 63 -6.69 10.93 3.27
N ARG A 64 -8.00 10.71 3.27
CA ARG A 64 -8.86 11.12 4.38
C ARG A 64 -8.63 10.19 5.57
N ASN A 65 -8.25 10.75 6.70
CA ASN A 65 -8.00 9.99 7.91
C ASN A 65 -9.29 9.38 8.45
N GLN A 66 -9.16 8.13 8.85
CA GLN A 66 -10.23 7.42 9.53
C GLN A 66 -10.13 7.72 11.03
N PRO A 67 -11.25 7.71 11.76
CA PRO A 67 -11.21 7.80 13.22
C PRO A 67 -10.30 6.70 13.77
N ASN A 68 -9.16 7.11 14.34
CA ASN A 68 -8.26 6.21 15.03
C ASN A 68 -8.44 6.43 16.53
N ASN A 69 -9.30 5.64 17.15
CA ASN A 69 -9.39 5.57 18.61
C ASN A 69 -8.27 4.70 19.18
N GLY A 70 -7.08 4.76 18.56
CA GLY A 70 -5.94 3.89 18.84
C GLY A 70 -5.73 3.83 20.33
N LEU A 71 -5.83 2.62 20.87
CA LEU A 71 -5.59 2.42 22.29
C LEU A 71 -4.10 2.61 22.49
N VAL A 72 -3.74 3.53 23.39
CA VAL A 72 -2.38 3.50 23.93
C VAL A 72 -2.30 2.20 24.72
N ASN A 73 -1.68 1.18 24.13
CA ASN A 73 -1.43 -0.05 24.84
C ASN A 73 -0.27 0.21 25.81
N ASP A 74 -0.60 0.71 27.01
CA ASP A 74 0.35 0.96 28.10
C ASP A 74 1.12 -0.32 28.50
N ASN A 75 0.64 -1.50 28.10
CA ASN A 75 1.25 -2.80 28.35
C ASN A 75 2.10 -3.35 27.19
N SER A 76 2.41 -2.54 26.17
CA SER A 76 3.32 -2.97 25.10
C SER A 76 4.70 -3.32 25.69
N VAL A 77 5.00 -4.62 25.70
CA VAL A 77 6.23 -5.24 26.26
C VAL A 77 7.52 -4.71 25.60
N ASN A 78 7.39 -3.92 24.54
CA ASN A 78 8.47 -3.31 23.77
C ASN A 78 8.51 -1.77 23.94
N ASN A 79 8.54 -1.25 25.17
CA ASN A 79 8.78 0.19 25.45
C ASN A 79 7.76 1.17 24.80
N GLY A 80 6.46 0.98 25.01
CA GLY A 80 5.47 2.04 24.70
C GLY A 80 5.26 2.31 23.22
N VAL A 81 5.44 1.30 22.37
CA VAL A 81 5.04 1.37 20.95
C VAL A 81 3.53 1.55 20.89
N ARG A 82 3.10 2.73 20.44
CA ARG A 82 1.69 3.06 20.25
C ARG A 82 1.19 2.42 18.97
N GLU A 83 -0.05 1.95 18.99
CA GLU A 83 -0.75 1.58 17.77
C GLU A 83 -1.02 2.84 16.96
N HIS A 84 -0.53 2.88 15.73
CA HIS A 84 -0.73 4.01 14.84
C HIS A 84 -1.50 3.56 13.60
N LEU A 85 -2.28 4.50 13.06
CA LEU A 85 -2.83 4.38 11.73
C LEU A 85 -1.71 4.70 10.74
N TYR A 86 -1.46 3.78 9.83
CA TYR A 86 -0.54 3.94 8.72
C TYR A 86 -1.27 3.73 7.40
N TYR A 87 -0.62 4.14 6.33
CA TYR A 87 -1.04 3.86 4.96
C TYR A 87 0.06 3.14 4.20
N ASN A 88 -0.36 2.25 3.31
CA ASN A 88 0.46 1.65 2.28
C ASN A 88 -0.14 2.04 0.93
N VAL A 89 0.71 2.35 -0.03
CA VAL A 89 0.31 2.76 -1.37
C VAL A 89 0.89 1.75 -2.34
N ARG A 90 0.13 1.37 -3.35
CA ARG A 90 0.68 0.62 -4.48
C ARG A 90 0.33 1.28 -5.79
N VAL A 91 1.22 1.11 -6.75
CA VAL A 91 1.10 1.70 -8.08
C VAL A 91 1.35 0.66 -9.15
N LYS A 92 0.78 0.90 -10.32
CA LYS A 92 1.14 0.17 -11.53
C LYS A 92 0.98 1.06 -12.75
N ASN A 93 1.69 0.73 -13.83
CA ASN A 93 1.30 1.22 -15.15
C ASN A 93 -0.13 0.72 -15.45
N HIS A 94 -0.98 1.58 -16.03
CA HIS A 94 -2.38 1.24 -16.30
C HIS A 94 -2.56 -0.08 -17.07
N PHE A 95 -1.67 -0.34 -18.02
CA PHE A 95 -1.68 -1.57 -18.83
C PHE A 95 -0.91 -2.74 -18.22
N SER A 96 -0.23 -2.52 -17.10
CA SER A 96 0.39 -3.60 -16.33
C SER A 96 -0.63 -4.32 -15.45
N ASN A 97 -0.36 -5.59 -15.18
CA ASN A 97 -1.07 -6.38 -14.17
C ASN A 97 -0.32 -6.44 -12.84
N GLU A 98 0.93 -5.98 -12.81
CA GLU A 98 1.80 -6.04 -11.65
C GLU A 98 1.71 -4.76 -10.84
N TRP A 99 1.27 -4.89 -9.60
CA TRP A 99 1.30 -3.81 -8.62
C TRP A 99 2.64 -3.79 -7.89
N VAL A 100 3.17 -2.60 -7.68
CA VAL A 100 4.34 -2.36 -6.85
C VAL A 100 3.92 -1.57 -5.63
N GLU A 101 4.10 -2.16 -4.46
CA GLU A 101 3.92 -1.46 -3.19
C GLU A 101 5.04 -0.45 -3.01
N LEU A 102 4.65 0.77 -2.73
CA LEU A 102 5.53 1.85 -2.38
C LEU A 102 5.72 1.76 -0.87
N TYR A 103 6.97 1.62 -0.45
CA TYR A 103 7.36 1.82 0.93
C TYR A 103 8.29 3.02 0.98
N GLY A 104 8.17 3.82 2.04
CA GLY A 104 9.24 4.78 2.28
C GLY A 104 10.50 4.04 2.71
N GLN A 105 11.65 4.56 2.30
CA GLN A 105 12.96 3.97 2.60
C GLN A 105 13.72 4.91 3.53
N SER A 106 14.13 4.41 4.69
CA SER A 106 15.10 5.10 5.56
C SER A 106 16.42 4.35 5.60
N PRO A 107 17.55 5.05 5.64
CA PRO A 107 18.71 4.47 6.30
C PRO A 107 18.38 4.23 7.78
N VAL A 108 18.59 3.01 8.25
CA VAL A 108 18.58 2.60 9.66
C VAL A 108 19.98 2.12 9.98
N TYR A 109 20.58 2.66 11.04
CA TYR A 109 21.90 2.24 11.48
C TYR A 109 21.78 1.01 12.38
N ALA A 110 22.32 -0.11 11.92
CA ALA A 110 22.43 -1.31 12.74
C ALA A 110 23.44 -1.11 13.88
N SER A 111 23.34 -1.94 14.93
CA SER A 111 24.24 -1.88 16.09
C SER A 111 25.72 -2.10 15.76
N ASN A 112 26.01 -2.75 14.63
CA ASN A 112 27.36 -2.94 14.09
C ASN A 112 27.85 -1.77 13.20
N GLY A 113 27.05 -0.70 13.05
CA GLY A 113 27.35 0.46 12.23
C GLY A 113 26.99 0.33 10.74
N SER A 114 26.44 -0.79 10.27
CA SER A 114 26.00 -0.92 8.87
C SER A 114 24.70 -0.14 8.61
N ILE A 115 24.54 0.40 7.40
CA ILE A 115 23.30 1.04 6.97
C ILE A 115 22.39 -0.04 6.37
N ILE A 116 21.23 -0.24 6.98
CA ILE A 116 20.14 -1.07 6.46
C ILE A 116 19.07 -0.14 5.89
N ILE A 117 18.46 -0.51 4.76
CA ILE A 117 17.31 0.24 4.23
C ILE A 117 16.05 -0.30 4.90
N GLY A 118 15.53 0.43 5.88
CA GLY A 118 14.23 0.15 6.48
C GLY A 118 13.11 0.54 5.52
N THR A 119 12.15 -0.36 5.29
CA THR A 119 10.85 0.02 4.73
C THR A 119 10.01 0.64 5.84
N TRP A 120 9.23 1.67 5.54
CA TRP A 120 8.20 2.19 6.44
C TRP A 120 6.89 2.47 5.72
N TYR A 121 5.83 2.46 6.50
CA TYR A 121 4.50 2.91 6.09
C TYR A 121 4.33 4.40 6.38
N TRP A 122 3.43 5.07 5.66
CA TRP A 122 3.16 6.48 5.94
C TRP A 122 2.24 6.60 7.14
N GLY A 123 2.76 7.10 8.26
CA GLY A 123 1.96 7.40 9.43
C GLY A 123 0.88 8.43 9.11
N ALA A 124 -0.34 8.21 9.59
CA ALA A 124 -1.40 9.19 9.51
C ALA A 124 -1.00 10.46 10.26
N SER A 125 -1.29 11.62 9.67
CA SER A 125 -1.18 12.90 10.36
C SER A 125 -2.28 13.06 11.42
N ASP A 126 -2.12 14.01 12.34
CA ASP A 126 -3.17 14.36 13.30
C ASP A 126 -4.31 15.22 12.69
N SER A 127 -4.22 15.54 11.40
CA SER A 127 -5.25 16.32 10.70
C SER A 127 -6.34 15.42 10.09
N GLU A 128 -7.38 15.99 9.48
CA GLU A 128 -8.39 15.19 8.75
C GLU A 128 -7.77 14.49 7.51
N VAL A 129 -6.66 14.98 6.98
CA VAL A 129 -6.08 14.49 5.72
C VAL A 129 -4.59 14.22 5.88
N THR A 130 -4.16 13.01 5.56
CA THR A 130 -2.74 12.68 5.44
C THR A 130 -2.27 12.90 4.01
N ILE A 131 -1.18 13.65 3.84
CA ILE A 131 -0.50 13.77 2.55
C ILE A 131 0.60 12.72 2.50
N ILE A 132 0.36 11.65 1.74
CA ILE A 132 1.33 10.59 1.50
C ILE A 132 2.31 11.06 0.42
N GLY A 133 3.36 11.74 0.89
CA GLY A 133 4.60 12.00 0.18
C GLY A 133 4.49 12.59 -1.23
N SER A 134 5.66 12.68 -1.85
CA SER A 134 5.84 13.08 -3.24
C SER A 134 6.40 11.92 -4.04
N ILE A 135 5.58 11.36 -4.91
CA ILE A 135 6.00 10.24 -5.77
C ILE A 135 6.61 10.85 -7.02
N ASN A 136 7.93 10.73 -7.13
CA ASN A 136 8.67 11.19 -8.30
C ASN A 136 8.54 10.13 -9.42
N LEU A 137 7.99 10.54 -10.56
CA LEU A 137 7.75 9.65 -11.70
C LEU A 137 8.98 9.48 -12.62
N ASN A 138 10.05 10.23 -12.40
CA ASN A 138 11.21 10.31 -13.29
C ASN A 138 12.32 9.29 -12.98
N GLY A 139 11.98 8.19 -12.30
CA GLY A 139 12.85 7.03 -12.12
C GLY A 139 14.15 7.24 -11.34
N ARG A 140 14.41 8.44 -10.81
CA ARG A 140 15.65 8.75 -10.06
C ARG A 140 15.59 8.34 -8.59
N THR A 141 14.40 8.10 -8.04
CA THR A 141 14.24 7.64 -6.66
C THR A 141 13.93 6.15 -6.62
N ASN A 142 14.65 5.41 -5.78
CA ASN A 142 14.56 3.95 -5.58
C ASN A 142 13.17 3.42 -5.18
N ILE A 143 12.19 4.30 -4.98
CA ILE A 143 10.84 3.94 -4.55
C ILE A 143 10.03 3.33 -5.71
N ILE A 144 10.40 3.60 -6.97
CA ILE A 144 9.68 3.07 -8.13
C ILE A 144 10.64 2.43 -9.13
N HIS A 145 11.09 1.21 -8.83
CA HIS A 145 11.66 0.33 -9.85
C HIS A 145 10.62 -0.03 -10.95
N ALA A 146 9.32 0.21 -10.67
CA ALA A 146 8.20 -0.02 -11.58
C ALA A 146 8.09 1.01 -12.72
N SER A 147 8.78 2.16 -12.64
CA SER A 147 8.53 3.31 -13.51
C SER A 147 9.82 3.83 -14.15
N ARG A 148 10.61 2.94 -14.74
CA ARG A 148 11.47 3.41 -15.81
C ARG A 148 10.56 4.01 -16.89
N ASP A 149 10.58 5.33 -16.93
CA ASP A 149 10.05 6.19 -17.98
C ASP A 149 8.52 6.25 -18.08
N VAL A 150 7.84 6.80 -17.05
CA VAL A 150 6.47 7.28 -17.26
C VAL A 150 6.55 8.45 -18.23
N ALA A 151 6.02 8.30 -19.43
CA ALA A 151 5.99 9.33 -20.46
C ALA A 151 4.78 10.26 -20.28
N VAL A 152 4.80 11.39 -20.97
CA VAL A 152 3.61 12.21 -21.13
C VAL A 152 2.59 11.44 -21.98
N GLY A 153 1.34 11.43 -21.55
CA GLY A 153 0.26 10.62 -22.11
C GLY A 153 0.06 9.28 -21.40
N ASP A 154 1.04 8.82 -20.61
CA ASP A 154 0.91 7.57 -19.87
C ASP A 154 -0.13 7.67 -18.76
N GLN A 155 -0.64 6.50 -18.37
CA GLN A 155 -1.59 6.35 -17.29
C GLN A 155 -0.99 5.50 -16.17
N VAL A 156 -1.15 5.97 -14.94
CA VAL A 156 -0.67 5.30 -13.73
C VAL A 156 -1.84 5.07 -12.79
N ASP A 157 -2.00 3.83 -12.34
CA ASP A 157 -3.05 3.42 -11.42
C ASP A 157 -2.50 3.42 -9.98
N PHE A 158 -3.32 3.90 -9.04
CA PHE A 158 -2.99 3.99 -7.62
C PHE A 158 -4.05 3.29 -6.77
N GLN A 159 -3.59 2.64 -5.71
CA GLN A 159 -4.43 2.16 -4.62
C GLN A 159 -3.78 2.42 -3.27
N VAL A 160 -4.62 2.57 -2.23
CA VAL A 160 -4.21 2.83 -0.86
C VAL A 160 -4.84 1.79 0.06
N LYS A 161 -4.09 1.34 1.07
CA LYS A 161 -4.53 0.44 2.14
C LYS A 161 -4.23 1.11 3.48
N ALA A 162 -5.17 1.04 4.41
CA ALA A 162 -4.95 1.46 5.79
C ALA A 162 -4.47 0.27 6.63
N LEU A 163 -3.58 0.57 7.59
CA LEU A 163 -3.04 -0.40 8.53
C LEU A 163 -3.13 0.19 9.93
N ILE A 164 -3.62 -0.57 10.91
CA ILE A 164 -3.61 -0.17 12.32
C ILE A 164 -2.77 -1.18 13.08
N GLY A 165 -1.73 -0.70 13.75
CA GLY A 165 -0.82 -1.56 14.49
C GLY A 165 0.53 -0.89 14.70
N TYR A 166 1.60 -1.68 14.64
CA TYR A 166 2.95 -1.18 14.81
C TYR A 166 3.93 -1.84 13.86
N GLN A 167 5.02 -1.12 13.60
CA GLN A 167 6.08 -1.59 12.73
C GLN A 167 7.28 -2.09 13.53
N ASN A 168 7.79 -3.26 13.18
CA ASN A 168 9.11 -3.72 13.62
C ASN A 168 10.16 -3.34 12.56
N PHE A 169 10.96 -2.33 12.87
CA PHE A 169 11.99 -1.82 11.96
C PHE A 169 13.16 -2.79 11.77
N GLU A 170 13.46 -3.64 12.76
CA GLU A 170 14.54 -4.62 12.67
C GLU A 170 14.17 -5.80 11.75
N GLN A 171 12.89 -6.20 11.78
CA GLN A 171 12.39 -7.34 10.99
C GLN A 171 11.74 -6.92 9.67
N HIS A 172 11.56 -5.62 9.44
CA HIS A 172 10.80 -5.07 8.30
C HIS A 172 9.38 -5.64 8.19
N THR A 173 8.76 -5.92 9.34
CA THR A 173 7.43 -6.56 9.43
C THR A 173 6.44 -5.61 10.07
N PHE A 174 5.21 -5.61 9.56
CA PHE A 174 4.06 -4.96 10.18
C PHE A 174 3.27 -5.95 11.03
N PHE A 175 2.86 -5.53 12.23
CA PHE A 175 1.98 -6.31 13.10
C PHE A 175 0.72 -5.48 13.37
N GLY A 176 -0.43 -5.99 12.97
CA GLY A 176 -1.69 -5.29 13.15
C GLY A 176 -2.80 -5.80 12.24
N GLU A 177 -3.79 -4.96 12.04
CA GLU A 177 -4.91 -5.20 11.14
C GLU A 177 -4.79 -4.35 9.88
N GLU A 178 -5.29 -4.89 8.77
CA GLU A 178 -5.22 -4.25 7.45
C GLU A 178 -6.61 -4.12 6.82
N SER A 179 -6.83 -3.02 6.11
CA SER A 179 -8.04 -2.83 5.30
C SER A 179 -7.93 -3.63 3.99
N ALA A 180 -9.03 -3.73 3.24
CA ALA A 180 -8.90 -4.01 1.82
C ALA A 180 -8.24 -2.83 1.09
N TRP A 181 -7.72 -3.08 -0.11
CA TRP A 181 -7.25 -2.01 -1.00
C TRP A 181 -8.42 -1.12 -1.44
N SER A 182 -8.16 0.18 -1.57
CA SER A 182 -9.10 1.13 -2.14
C SER A 182 -9.46 0.81 -3.59
N ASN A 183 -10.48 1.49 -4.11
CA ASN A 183 -10.70 1.54 -5.55
C ASN A 183 -9.48 2.14 -6.26
N THR A 184 -9.27 1.74 -7.51
CA THR A 184 -8.21 2.29 -8.36
C THR A 184 -8.54 3.72 -8.77
N GLN A 185 -7.56 4.62 -8.63
CA GLN A 185 -7.58 5.92 -9.32
C GLN A 185 -6.49 5.95 -10.37
N THR A 186 -6.86 6.33 -11.58
CA THR A 186 -5.94 6.46 -12.72
C THR A 186 -5.57 7.93 -12.90
N LEU A 187 -4.27 8.20 -12.89
CA LEU A 187 -3.70 9.51 -13.23
C LEU A 187 -3.16 9.45 -14.66
N THR A 188 -3.59 10.36 -15.51
CA THR A 188 -2.97 10.57 -16.83
C THR A 188 -1.90 11.65 -16.71
N ILE A 189 -0.68 11.37 -17.20
CA ILE A 189 0.43 12.31 -17.14
C ILE A 189 0.29 13.31 -18.29
N ASP A 190 0.00 14.57 -17.96
CA ASP A 190 -0.17 15.62 -18.96
C ASP A 190 0.91 16.70 -18.81
N MET A 191 1.47 17.17 -19.94
CA MET A 191 2.35 18.34 -19.96
C MET A 191 1.63 19.61 -19.52
N SER A 192 0.33 19.73 -19.81
CA SER A 192 -0.44 20.95 -19.56
C SER A 192 -0.81 21.16 -18.10
N ALA A 193 -0.61 20.15 -17.26
CA ALA A 193 -1.01 20.16 -15.86
C ALA A 193 -0.04 20.98 -14.99
N GLN A 194 -0.13 22.30 -15.11
CA GLN A 194 0.01 23.21 -13.99
C GLN A 194 -1.38 23.47 -13.40
N THR A 195 -2.11 22.40 -13.08
CA THR A 195 -3.50 22.49 -12.64
C THR A 195 -3.62 21.98 -11.21
N THR A 196 -3.80 22.92 -10.29
CA THR A 196 -4.43 22.68 -8.99
C THR A 196 -5.90 22.30 -9.19
N SER A 197 -6.17 21.17 -9.84
CA SER A 197 -7.50 20.60 -9.85
C SER A 197 -7.78 20.03 -8.46
N SER A 198 -8.28 20.88 -7.56
CA SER A 198 -8.96 20.43 -6.36
C SER A 198 -10.20 19.64 -6.82
N PRO A 199 -10.27 18.32 -6.60
CA PRO A 199 -11.47 17.59 -6.95
C PRO A 199 -12.63 18.13 -6.11
N SER A 200 -13.70 18.56 -6.78
CA SER A 200 -14.99 18.79 -6.15
C SER A 200 -15.29 17.61 -5.22
N PRO A 201 -15.68 17.82 -3.96
CA PRO A 201 -16.10 16.73 -3.08
C PRO A 201 -17.15 15.93 -3.84
N SER A 202 -16.94 14.61 -3.94
CA SER A 202 -18.00 13.71 -4.35
C SER A 202 -19.15 14.00 -3.40
N SER A 203 -20.26 14.51 -3.93
CA SER A 203 -21.48 14.72 -3.17
C SER A 203 -21.85 13.37 -2.56
N SER A 204 -21.57 13.23 -1.26
CA SER A 204 -22.08 12.14 -0.45
C SER A 204 -23.59 12.19 -0.60
N ASN A 205 -24.14 11.18 -1.26
CA ASN A 205 -25.57 10.96 -1.24
C ASN A 205 -26.02 10.80 0.21
N SER A 206 -26.91 11.73 0.59
CA SER A 206 -27.90 11.74 1.66
C SER A 206 -27.60 10.97 2.95
N ALA A 207 -27.36 11.75 4.00
CA ALA A 207 -27.84 11.38 5.33
C ALA A 207 -29.36 11.21 5.28
N THR A 208 -29.84 9.98 5.45
CA THR A 208 -31.25 9.70 5.73
C THR A 208 -31.48 9.98 7.21
N GLU A 209 -32.39 10.92 7.51
CA GLU A 209 -32.98 11.06 8.84
C GLU A 209 -33.54 9.71 9.34
N PRO A 210 -33.53 9.45 10.66
CA PRO A 210 -34.17 8.26 11.22
C PRO A 210 -35.69 8.39 11.10
N THR A 211 -36.24 7.95 9.97
CA THR A 211 -37.68 7.71 9.85
C THR A 211 -37.97 6.37 10.51
N GLN A 212 -38.66 6.40 11.65
CA GLN A 212 -39.44 5.28 12.14
C GLN A 212 -40.39 4.84 11.03
N SER A 213 -40.10 3.73 10.35
CA SER A 213 -41.02 3.10 9.42
C SER A 213 -40.90 1.58 9.50
N THR A 214 -42.00 1.01 9.94
CA THR A 214 -42.56 -0.32 9.71
C THR A 214 -41.83 -1.18 8.67
N MET A 215 -41.42 -2.36 9.13
CA MET A 215 -40.97 -3.54 8.38
C MET A 215 -41.67 -3.70 7.01
N PRO A 216 -40.90 -3.72 5.90
CA PRO A 216 -41.24 -4.50 4.73
C PRO A 216 -40.18 -5.59 4.50
N SER A 217 -40.67 -6.78 4.18
CA SER A 217 -39.92 -7.97 3.81
C SER A 217 -38.87 -7.71 2.73
N ASN A 218 -37.64 -8.12 3.04
CA ASN A 218 -36.42 -8.00 2.26
C ASN A 218 -36.47 -8.85 0.96
N PRO A 219 -36.13 -8.32 -0.23
CA PRO A 219 -35.84 -9.15 -1.38
C PRO A 219 -34.38 -9.65 -1.33
N LEU A 220 -34.24 -10.92 -1.66
CA LEU A 220 -33.02 -11.72 -1.66
C LEU A 220 -32.02 -11.20 -2.71
N VAL A 221 -30.85 -10.74 -2.26
CA VAL A 221 -29.73 -10.41 -3.16
C VAL A 221 -29.05 -11.72 -3.59
N GLN A 222 -29.00 -11.96 -4.90
CA GLN A 222 -28.26 -13.07 -5.50
C GLN A 222 -26.75 -12.75 -5.45
N THR A 223 -26.05 -13.42 -4.55
CA THR A 223 -24.58 -13.48 -4.52
C THR A 223 -24.11 -14.36 -5.67
N GLU A 224 -23.35 -13.80 -6.62
CA GLU A 224 -22.71 -14.60 -7.66
C GLU A 224 -21.78 -15.64 -7.01
N GLY A 225 -22.06 -16.90 -7.35
CA GLY A 225 -21.52 -18.07 -6.69
C GLY A 225 -20.03 -18.23 -6.96
N ILE A 226 -19.24 -18.09 -5.90
CA ILE A 226 -17.93 -18.74 -5.83
C ILE A 226 -18.21 -20.24 -5.90
N THR A 227 -17.84 -20.90 -7.00
CA THR A 227 -18.04 -22.34 -7.20
C THR A 227 -17.23 -23.07 -6.14
N SER A 228 -17.87 -23.41 -5.02
CA SER A 228 -17.25 -24.17 -3.95
C SER A 228 -16.89 -25.54 -4.51
N VAL A 229 -15.59 -25.79 -4.70
CA VAL A 229 -15.11 -27.12 -5.06
C VAL A 229 -15.46 -28.05 -3.89
N PRO A 230 -16.24 -29.11 -4.12
CA PRO A 230 -16.65 -29.99 -3.02
C PRO A 230 -15.42 -30.63 -2.39
N LEU A 231 -15.42 -30.72 -1.06
CA LEU A 231 -14.32 -31.27 -0.26
C LEU A 231 -13.86 -32.67 -0.73
N SER A 232 -14.77 -33.43 -1.34
CA SER A 232 -14.48 -34.74 -1.95
C SER A 232 -13.45 -34.68 -3.09
N VAL A 233 -13.42 -33.60 -3.87
CA VAL A 233 -12.43 -33.42 -4.95
C VAL A 233 -11.03 -33.22 -4.37
N PHE A 234 -10.91 -32.45 -3.28
CA PHE A 234 -9.62 -32.29 -2.57
C PHE A 234 -9.11 -33.62 -2.01
N ILE A 235 -9.98 -34.42 -1.39
CA ILE A 235 -9.61 -35.73 -0.84
C ILE A 235 -9.15 -36.68 -1.97
N ALA A 236 -9.84 -36.67 -3.11
CA ALA A 236 -9.48 -37.50 -4.26
C ALA A 236 -8.10 -37.13 -4.84
N VAL A 237 -7.78 -35.83 -4.96
CA VAL A 237 -6.47 -35.37 -5.45
C VAL A 237 -5.33 -35.79 -4.50
N ILE A 238 -5.53 -35.68 -3.19
CA ILE A 238 -4.53 -36.12 -2.19
C ILE A 238 -4.31 -37.63 -2.27
N ALA A 239 -5.38 -38.42 -2.41
CA ALA A 239 -5.27 -39.88 -2.53
C ALA A 239 -4.48 -40.30 -3.78
N ILE A 240 -4.70 -39.63 -4.92
CA ILE A 240 -3.96 -39.88 -6.17
C ILE A 240 -2.47 -39.54 -5.98
N LEU A 241 -2.15 -38.39 -5.38
CA LEU A 241 -0.76 -37.99 -5.13
C LEU A 241 -0.04 -39.00 -4.23
N LEU A 242 -0.68 -39.48 -3.16
CA LEU A 242 -0.12 -40.50 -2.28
C LEU A 242 0.10 -41.83 -3.01
N ALA A 243 -0.83 -42.26 -3.86
CA ALA A 243 -0.68 -43.46 -4.66
C ALA A 243 0.52 -43.36 -5.61
N VAL A 244 0.70 -42.22 -6.28
CA VAL A 244 1.85 -41.97 -7.17
C VAL A 244 3.17 -42.01 -6.40
N ILE A 245 3.24 -41.39 -5.21
CA ILE A 245 4.44 -41.41 -4.36
C ILE A 245 4.80 -42.85 -3.95
N VAL A 246 3.81 -43.65 -3.52
CA VAL A 246 4.04 -45.06 -3.16
C VAL A 246 4.55 -45.85 -4.37
N LEU A 247 3.97 -45.63 -5.55
CA LEU A 247 4.34 -46.32 -6.79
C LEU A 247 5.78 -45.97 -7.20
N LEU A 248 6.17 -44.70 -7.09
CA LEU A 248 7.55 -44.24 -7.31
C LEU A 248 8.53 -44.86 -6.32
N LEU A 249 8.16 -44.95 -5.03
CA LEU A 249 9.00 -45.60 -4.00
C LEU A 249 9.18 -47.10 -4.27
N VAL A 250 8.15 -47.80 -4.73
CA VAL A 250 8.22 -49.22 -5.12
C VAL A 250 9.13 -49.40 -6.33
N PHE A 251 9.00 -48.56 -7.36
CA PHE A 251 9.90 -48.58 -8.52
C PHE A 251 11.34 -48.28 -8.14
N TYR A 252 11.56 -47.31 -7.26
CA TYR A 252 12.89 -46.95 -6.76
C TYR A 252 13.54 -48.13 -6.03
N ARG A 253 12.77 -48.83 -5.18
CA ARG A 253 13.24 -50.02 -4.46
C ARG A 253 13.48 -51.25 -5.34
N ARG A 254 12.84 -51.35 -6.51
CA ARG A 254 13.08 -52.46 -7.44
C ARG A 254 14.31 -52.26 -8.32
N LYS A 255 14.83 -51.04 -8.41
CA LYS A 255 15.99 -50.69 -9.25
C LYS A 255 17.34 -50.84 -8.52
N HIS A 256 17.31 -50.99 -7.19
CA HIS A 256 18.47 -51.27 -6.33
C HIS A 256 18.36 -52.67 -5.76
#